data_AF-A0A9D1E844-F1
#
_entry.id   AF-A0A9D1E844-F1
#
_cell.length_a   1.000
_cell.length_b   1.000
_cell.length_c   1.000
_cell.angle_alpha   90.00
_cell.angle_beta   90.00
_cell.angle_gamma   90.00
#
_symmetry.space_group_name_H-M   'P 1'
#
loop_
_entity.id
_entity.type
_entity.pdbx_description
1 polymer ?
#
loop_
_entity_poly.entity_id
_entity_poly.type
_entity_poly.pdbx_seq_one_letter_code
_entity_poly.pdbx_strand_id
1 'polypeptide(L)' 'MCVALPGKVIELDKGDALVDFHGNQVRAKAGLVDVSVGDYVLVHAG' A
#
# COMPACT_ATOMS: atom_id res chain seq x y z
N MET A 1 -2.06 -20.61 -3.68
CA MET A 1 -2.29 -20.25 -2.27
C MET A 1 -1.17 -19.31 -1.88
N CYS A 2 -1.47 -18.02 -1.71
CA CYS A 2 -0.46 -17.00 -1.40
C CYS A 2 -0.70 -16.49 0.02
N VAL A 3 0.37 -16.17 0.74
CA VAL A 3 0.31 -15.47 2.04
C VAL A 3 0.55 -14.00 1.78
N ALA A 4 -0.36 -13.14 2.22
CA ALA A 4 -0.22 -11.70 2.02
C ALA A 4 0.82 -11.13 2.98
N LEU A 5 1.78 -10.37 2.45
CA LEU A 5 2.74 -9.61 3.24
C LEU A 5 2.19 -8.19 3.44
N PRO A 6 2.02 -7.70 4.68
CA PRO A 6 1.67 -6.31 4.93
C PRO A 6 2.80 -5.37 4.49
N GLY A 7 2.42 -4.27 3.83
CA GLY A 7 3.34 -3.19 3.49
C GLY A 7 2.96 -1.93 4.24
N LYS A 8 3.93 -1.05 4.49
CA LYS A 8 3.71 0.23 5.18
C LYS A 8 3.55 1.36 4.16
N VAL A 9 2.52 2.18 4.33
CA VAL A 9 2.33 3.38 3.51
C VAL A 9 3.37 4.41 3.91
N ILE A 10 4.19 4.84 2.94
CA ILE A 10 5.28 5.80 3.15
C ILE A 10 5.02 7.14 2.47
N GLU A 11 4.13 7.19 1.49
CA GLU A 11 3.72 8.42 0.80
C GLU A 11 2.28 8.30 0.28
N LEU A 12 1.57 9.42 0.21
CA LEU A 12 0.26 9.53 -0.44
C LEU A 12 0.30 10.63 -1.49
N ASP A 13 -0.13 10.31 -2.71
CA ASP A 13 -0.15 11.23 -3.85
C ASP A 13 -1.47 11.06 -4.61
N LYS A 14 -2.37 12.04 -4.46
CA LYS A 14 -3.62 12.19 -5.23
C LYS A 14 -4.32 10.87 -5.63
N GLY A 15 -4.66 10.05 -4.65
CA GLY A 15 -5.41 8.79 -4.84
C GLY A 15 -4.54 7.56 -5.10
N ASP A 16 -3.21 7.73 -5.11
CA ASP A 16 -2.22 6.66 -5.04
C ASP A 16 -1.49 6.69 -3.69
N ALA A 17 -1.08 5.51 -3.23
CA ALA A 17 -0.21 5.31 -2.09
C ALA A 17 1.08 4.66 -2.54
N LEU A 18 2.22 5.14 -2.07
CA LEU A 18 3.48 4.41 -2.14
C LEU A 18 3.59 3.52 -0.90
N VAL A 19 3.69 2.22 -1.12
CA VAL A 19 3.71 1.21 -0.06
C VAL A 19 5.05 0.47 -0.09
N ASP A 20 5.74 0.45 1.06
CA ASP A 20 6.99 -0.29 1.25
C ASP A 20 6.73 -1.68 1.84
N PHE A 21 7.24 -2.70 1.15
CA PHE A 21 7.25 -4.09 1.58
C PHE A 21 8.69 -4.51 1.90
N HIS A 22 9.23 -3.98 3.00
CA HIS A 22 10.62 -4.24 3.44
C HIS A 22 11.67 -3.86 2.36
N GLY A 23 11.55 -2.66 1.80
CA GLY A 23 12.47 -2.12 0.79
C GLY A 23 12.01 -2.27 -0.66
N ASN A 24 10.94 -3.04 -0.92
CA ASN A 24 10.28 -3.05 -2.22
C ASN A 24 9.11 -2.06 -2.22
N GLN A 25 9.19 -1.02 -3.05
CA GLN A 25 8.20 0.05 -3.08
C GLN A 25 7.25 -0.12 -4.26
N VAL A 26 5.95 -0.16 -3.96
CA VAL A 26 4.88 -0.33 -4.95
C VAL A 26 3.92 0.84 -4.85
N ARG A 27 3.60 1.46 -5.99
CA ARG A 27 2.55 2.48 -6.09
C ARG A 27 1.21 1.77 -6.36
N ALA A 28 0.25 1.97 -5.46
CA ALA A 28 -1.06 1.32 -5.50
C ALA A 28 -2.19 2.34 -5.36
N LYS A 29 -3.36 2.04 -5.93
CA LYS A 29 -4.53 2.90 -5.81
C LYS A 29 -5.07 2.86 -4.38
N ALA A 30 -5.27 4.04 -3.81
CA ALA A 30 -5.74 4.26 -2.44
C ALA A 30 -7.23 4.68 -2.39
N GLY A 31 -7.99 4.47 -3.46
CA GLY A 31 -9.37 4.97 -3.58
C GLY A 31 -10.47 4.05 -3.02
N LEU A 32 -10.12 2.84 -2.60
CA LEU A 32 -11.10 1.85 -2.11
C LEU A 32 -11.30 1.88 -0.60
N VAL A 33 -10.31 2.38 0.15
CA VAL A 33 -10.33 2.49 1.60
C VAL A 33 -9.59 3.76 2.01
N ASP A 34 -9.97 4.36 3.12
CA ASP A 34 -9.22 5.46 3.71
C ASP A 34 -7.88 4.95 4.24
N VAL A 35 -6.81 5.67 3.92
CA VAL A 35 -5.44 5.28 4.27
C VAL A 35 -4.60 6.51 4.58
N SER A 36 -3.73 6.39 5.58
CA SER A 36 -2.79 7.41 6.03
C SER A 36 -1.34 6.93 5.92
N VAL A 37 -0.40 7.87 5.83
CA VAL A 37 1.03 7.55 5.93
C VAL A 37 1.29 6.91 7.30
N GLY A 38 1.95 5.76 7.31
CA GLY A 38 2.21 4.96 8.50
C GLY A 38 1.33 3.72 8.64
N ASP A 39 0.20 3.68 7.95
CA ASP A 39 -0.70 2.52 7.99
C ASP A 39 -0.06 1.30 7.32
N TYR A 40 -0.43 0.12 7.82
CA TYR A 40 -0.09 -1.15 7.19
C TYR A 40 -1.26 -1.63 6.36
N VAL A 41 -0.98 -1.94 5.09
CA VAL A 41 -1.99 -2.29 4.09
C VAL A 41 -1.63 -3.57 3.35
N LEU A 42 -2.66 -4.23 2.82
CA LEU A 42 -2.53 -5.29 1.83
C LEU A 42 -2.86 -4.72 0.45
N VAL A 43 -1.96 -4.91 -0.50
CA VAL A 43 -2.17 -4.48 -1.89
C VAL A 43 -2.56 -5.69 -2.73
N HIS A 44 -3.62 -5.53 -3.51
CA HIS A 44 -4.09 -6.55 -4.45
C HIS A 44 -4.26 -5.91 -5.83
N ALA A 45 -3.72 -6.55 -6.86
CA ALA A 45 -3.83 -6.11 -8.24
C ALA A 45 -5.03 -6.79 -8.91
N GLY A 46 -6.23 -6.58 -8.35
CA GLY A 46 -7.47 -7.19 -8.85
C GLY A 46 -7.63 -8.67 -8.54
#